data_AF-L7W6Y3-F1
#
_entry.id   AF-L7W6Y3-F1
#
_cell.length_a   1.000
_cell.length_b   1.000
_cell.length_c   1.000
_cell.angle_alpha   90.00
_cell.angle_beta   90.00
_cell.angle_gamma   90.00
#
_symmetry.space_group_name_H-M   'P 1'
#
loop_
_entity.id
_entity.type
_entity.pdbx_description
1 polymer ?
#
loop_
_entity_poly.entity_id
_entity_poly.type
_entity_poly.pdbx_seq_one_letter_code
_entity_poly.pdbx_strand_id
1 'polypeptide(L)'
;MMDELQRCSCKPDNRDALILSIYYHDIIYKASKKDNEMQSAIVLEKHLSKTDFKHIHLCKESILATKEHKKSTNSDINLLLDLDLAILGQTPETYISYTQKIRKEYCIYPNFLYKPARRKAMIHFLEQEQIFKTDEFFDKYENQARENIKNEIASLS
;
A
#
# COMPACT_ATOMS: atom_id res chain seq x y z
N MET A 1 -4.81 -7.79 0.74
CA MET A 1 -4.89 -7.30 2.13
C MET A 1 -5.62 -8.26 3.05
N MET A 2 -6.94 -8.45 2.93
CA MET A 2 -7.68 -9.30 3.90
C MET A 2 -7.16 -10.74 4.00
N ASP A 3 -6.83 -11.37 2.87
CA ASP A 3 -6.26 -12.72 2.87
C ASP A 3 -4.90 -12.77 3.59
N GLU A 4 -4.07 -11.73 3.44
CA GLU A 4 -2.78 -11.63 4.14
C GLU A 4 -2.98 -11.37 5.63
N LEU A 5 -3.93 -10.53 6.02
CA LEU A 5 -4.27 -10.29 7.42
C LEU A 5 -4.78 -11.57 8.11
N GLN A 6 -5.51 -12.43 7.40
CA GLN A 6 -5.97 -13.72 7.94
C GLN A 6 -4.84 -14.75 8.12
N ARG A 7 -3.79 -14.66 7.30
CA ARG A 7 -2.61 -15.54 7.38
C ARG A 7 -1.56 -15.03 8.37
N CYS A 8 -1.57 -13.74 8.64
CA CYS A 8 -0.61 -13.10 9.54
C CYS A 8 -0.79 -13.61 10.98
N SER A 9 0.32 -13.86 11.66
CA SER A 9 0.32 -14.15 13.09
C SER A 9 0.20 -12.90 13.97
N CYS A 10 0.53 -11.74 13.39
CA CYS A 10 0.40 -10.43 14.00
C CYS A 10 -1.02 -10.14 14.50
N LYS A 11 -1.10 -9.61 15.73
CA LYS A 11 -2.35 -9.18 16.34
C LYS A 11 -2.38 -7.66 16.39
N PRO A 12 -3.28 -7.00 15.66
CA PRO A 12 -3.42 -5.55 15.77
C PRO A 12 -4.00 -5.19 17.14
N ASP A 13 -3.54 -4.07 17.68
CA ASP A 13 -4.07 -3.50 18.93
C ASP A 13 -5.53 -3.07 18.75
N ASN A 14 -5.87 -2.56 17.56
CA ASN A 14 -7.22 -2.18 17.18
C ASN A 14 -7.65 -2.82 15.85
N ARG A 15 -8.11 -4.07 15.93
CA ARG A 15 -8.53 -4.86 14.77
C ARG A 15 -9.62 -4.18 13.93
N ASP A 16 -10.61 -3.56 14.57
CA ASP A 16 -11.72 -2.93 13.85
C ASP A 16 -11.24 -1.69 13.08
N ALA A 17 -10.38 -0.87 13.68
CA ALA A 17 -9.77 0.27 12.99
C ALA A 17 -8.91 -0.18 11.80
N LEU A 18 -8.12 -1.24 11.95
CA LEU A 18 -7.32 -1.79 10.86
C LEU A 18 -8.21 -2.28 9.71
N ILE A 19 -9.25 -3.07 10.00
CA ILE A 19 -10.18 -3.59 9.00
C ILE A 19 -10.89 -2.45 8.26
N LEU A 20 -11.39 -1.45 8.98
CA LEU A 20 -12.02 -0.28 8.36
C LEU A 20 -11.03 0.48 7.48
N SER A 21 -9.78 0.64 7.92
CA SER A 21 -8.73 1.28 7.11
C SER A 21 -8.45 0.50 5.83
N ILE A 22 -8.38 -0.83 5.89
CA ILE A 22 -8.22 -1.70 4.71
C ILE A 22 -9.35 -1.46 3.71
N TYR A 23 -10.61 -1.39 4.14
CA TYR A 23 -11.72 -1.18 3.22
C TYR A 23 -11.79 0.23 2.64
N TYR A 24 -11.30 1.24 3.37
CA TYR A 24 -11.49 2.63 3.00
C TYR A 24 -10.27 3.30 2.36
N HIS A 25 -9.04 2.78 2.52
CA HIS A 25 -7.84 3.51 2.08
C HIS A 25 -7.88 3.95 0.60
N ASP A 26 -8.40 3.10 -0.29
CA ASP A 26 -8.55 3.37 -1.73
C ASP A 26 -10.02 3.51 -2.19
N ILE A 27 -10.95 3.82 -1.28
CA ILE A 27 -12.37 4.01 -1.66
C ILE A 27 -12.53 5.15 -2.67
N ILE A 28 -11.69 6.19 -2.57
CA ILE A 28 -11.51 7.18 -3.61
C ILE A 28 -10.18 6.89 -4.32
N TYR A 29 -10.26 6.42 -5.55
CA TYR A 29 -9.08 6.19 -6.38
C TYR A 29 -9.24 6.83 -7.76
N LYS A 30 -8.34 7.78 -8.07
CA LYS A 30 -8.19 8.37 -9.40
C LYS A 30 -6.70 8.48 -9.72
N ALA A 31 -6.24 7.68 -10.68
CA ALA A 31 -4.83 7.61 -11.08
C ALA A 31 -4.17 8.97 -11.43
N SER A 32 -4.97 9.96 -11.82
CA SER A 32 -4.53 11.32 -12.18
C SER A 32 -4.48 12.31 -11.00
N LYS A 33 -4.87 11.90 -9.80
CA LYS A 33 -4.99 12.75 -8.60
C LYS A 33 -3.99 12.31 -7.52
N LYS A 34 -3.58 13.26 -6.67
CA LYS A 34 -2.58 13.07 -5.60
C LYS A 34 -3.16 13.19 -4.18
N ASP A 35 -4.47 13.40 -4.11
CA ASP A 35 -5.23 13.60 -2.88
C ASP A 35 -6.17 12.42 -2.58
N ASN A 36 -6.03 11.29 -3.30
CA ASN A 36 -6.88 10.10 -3.15
C ASN A 36 -6.97 9.65 -1.70
N GLU A 37 -5.83 9.50 -1.01
CA GLU A 37 -5.76 9.04 0.38
C GLU A 37 -6.46 10.03 1.32
N MET A 38 -6.29 11.34 1.08
CA MET A 38 -6.97 12.38 1.86
C MET A 38 -8.48 12.36 1.64
N GLN A 39 -8.93 12.19 0.39
CA GLN A 39 -10.36 12.10 0.07
C GLN A 39 -10.98 10.82 0.66
N SER A 40 -10.27 9.69 0.60
CA SER A 40 -10.65 8.43 1.25
C SER A 40 -10.82 8.61 2.76
N ALA A 41 -9.87 9.28 3.42
CA ALA A 41 -9.95 9.58 4.85
C ALA A 41 -11.15 10.49 5.20
N ILE A 42 -11.46 11.48 4.36
CA ILE A 42 -12.64 12.36 4.53
C ILE A 42 -13.94 11.55 4.40
N VAL A 43 -14.01 10.64 3.42
CA VAL A 43 -15.18 9.76 3.23
C VAL A 43 -15.36 8.84 4.43
N LEU A 44 -14.28 8.24 4.93
CA LEU A 44 -14.31 7.41 6.14
C LEU A 44 -14.84 8.20 7.34
N GLU A 45 -14.29 9.40 7.60
CA GLU A 45 -14.71 10.23 8.74
C GLU A 45 -16.19 10.62 8.64
N LYS A 46 -16.66 10.99 7.46
CA LYS A 46 -18.07 11.33 7.22
C LYS A 46 -19.00 10.13 7.47
N HIS A 47 -18.56 8.91 7.16
CA HIS A 47 -19.36 7.71 7.38
C HIS A 47 -19.35 7.30 8.86
N LEU A 48 -18.19 7.26 9.50
CA LEU A 48 -18.04 6.77 10.86
C LEU A 48 -18.46 7.79 11.93
N SER A 49 -18.44 9.09 11.64
CA SER A 49 -18.97 10.14 12.55
C SER A 49 -20.47 10.01 12.84
N LYS A 50 -21.19 9.18 12.08
CA LYS A 50 -22.60 8.84 12.32
C LYS A 50 -22.79 7.61 13.22
N THR A 51 -21.70 7.12 13.81
CA THR A 51 -21.65 5.91 14.63
C THR A 51 -20.92 6.19 15.94
N ASP A 52 -20.98 5.28 16.90
CA ASP A 52 -20.25 5.38 18.18
C ASP A 52 -18.80 4.89 18.09
N PHE A 53 -18.25 4.71 16.88
CA PHE A 53 -16.90 4.21 16.69
C PHE A 53 -15.84 5.20 17.18
N LYS A 54 -15.01 4.77 18.14
CA LYS A 54 -14.09 5.67 18.87
C LYS A 54 -12.75 5.92 18.17
N HIS A 55 -12.36 5.07 17.22
CA HIS A 55 -11.00 5.07 16.65
C HIS A 55 -10.93 5.65 15.23
N ILE A 56 -11.82 6.60 14.91
CA ILE A 56 -11.85 7.27 13.60
C ILE A 56 -10.50 7.92 13.28
N HIS A 57 -9.87 8.56 14.28
CA HIS A 57 -8.56 9.20 14.12
C HIS A 57 -7.48 8.21 13.65
N LEU A 58 -7.38 7.05 14.32
CA LEU A 58 -6.43 6.02 13.95
C LEU A 58 -6.66 5.53 12.50
N CYS A 59 -7.92 5.38 12.09
CA CYS A 59 -8.23 5.00 10.70
C CYS A 59 -7.75 6.06 9.70
N LYS A 60 -8.02 7.34 9.98
CA LYS A 60 -7.57 8.46 9.13
C LYS A 60 -6.05 8.49 9.02
N GLU A 61 -5.34 8.38 10.15
CA GLU A 61 -3.88 8.34 10.16
C GLU A 61 -3.34 7.16 9.36
N SER A 62 -3.94 5.99 9.53
CA SER A 62 -3.56 4.78 8.80
C SER A 62 -3.71 4.95 7.30
N ILE A 63 -4.86 5.49 6.84
CA ILE A 63 -5.10 5.77 5.42
C ILE A 63 -4.12 6.82 4.88
N LEU A 64 -3.88 7.91 5.61
CA LEU A 64 -2.95 8.95 5.16
C LEU A 64 -1.51 8.43 5.06
N ALA A 65 -1.13 7.49 5.91
CA ALA A 65 0.20 6.88 5.90
C ALA A 65 0.47 6.06 4.61
N THR A 66 -0.56 5.54 3.93
CA THR A 66 -0.40 4.77 2.68
C THR A 66 0.06 5.63 1.50
N LYS A 67 0.15 6.95 1.66
CA LYS A 67 0.66 7.84 0.63
C LYS A 67 2.19 7.76 0.45
N GLU A 68 2.90 7.65 1.57
CA GLU A 68 4.38 7.68 1.59
C GLU A 68 4.99 6.37 2.08
N HIS A 69 4.19 5.48 2.66
CA HIS A 69 4.62 4.20 3.23
C HIS A 69 5.84 4.32 4.15
N LYS A 70 5.91 5.40 4.93
CA LYS A 70 6.97 5.61 5.92
C LYS A 70 6.65 4.85 7.20
N LYS A 71 7.69 4.35 7.87
CA LYS A 71 7.58 3.68 9.17
C LYS A 71 6.93 4.63 10.18
N SER A 72 5.86 4.16 10.82
CA SER A 72 5.15 4.84 11.88
C SER A 72 5.63 4.37 13.25
N THR A 73 5.41 5.18 14.28
CA THR A 73 5.56 4.74 15.68
C THR A 73 4.42 3.81 16.12
N ASN A 74 3.32 3.77 15.37
CA ASN A 74 2.18 2.91 15.62
C ASN A 74 2.28 1.60 14.82
N SER A 75 2.23 0.47 15.53
CA SER A 75 2.30 -0.90 14.99
C SER A 75 1.16 -1.23 14.02
N ASP A 76 -0.07 -0.84 14.32
CA ASP A 76 -1.24 -1.11 13.46
C ASP A 76 -1.15 -0.36 12.13
N ILE A 77 -0.61 0.86 12.14
CA ILE A 77 -0.33 1.61 10.91
C ILE A 77 0.72 0.87 10.08
N ASN A 78 1.83 0.44 10.71
CA ASN A 78 2.86 -0.33 10.03
C ASN A 78 2.32 -1.63 9.41
N LEU A 79 1.42 -2.31 10.12
CA LEU A 79 0.75 -3.49 9.60
C LEU A 79 -0.14 -3.18 8.38
N LEU A 80 -0.90 -2.08 8.40
CA LEU A 80 -1.65 -1.65 7.21
C LEU A 80 -0.73 -1.41 6.01
N LEU A 81 0.39 -0.70 6.22
CA LEU A 81 1.36 -0.43 5.16
C LEU A 81 1.93 -1.72 4.57
N ASP A 82 2.23 -2.70 5.41
CA ASP A 82 2.76 -3.98 4.96
C ASP A 82 1.72 -4.81 4.20
N LEU A 83 0.46 -4.77 4.63
CA LEU A 83 -0.65 -5.41 3.93
C LEU A 83 -0.88 -4.82 2.54
N ASP A 84 -0.76 -3.50 2.41
CA ASP A 84 -0.86 -2.78 1.15
C ASP A 84 0.32 -3.11 0.21
N LEU A 85 1.54 -3.15 0.76
CA LEU A 85 2.76 -3.44 0.01
C LEU A 85 2.99 -4.93 -0.26
N ALA A 86 2.18 -5.83 0.30
CA ALA A 86 2.37 -7.28 0.19
C ALA A 86 2.44 -7.79 -1.25
N ILE A 87 1.83 -7.08 -2.20
CA ILE A 87 1.90 -7.42 -3.64
C ILE A 87 3.33 -7.39 -4.16
N LEU A 88 4.19 -6.50 -3.63
CA LEU A 88 5.59 -6.37 -4.05
C LEU A 88 6.36 -7.67 -3.79
N GLY A 89 6.09 -8.34 -2.67
CA GLY A 89 6.77 -9.57 -2.26
C GLY A 89 6.12 -10.87 -2.75
N GLN A 90 5.07 -10.82 -3.56
CA GLN A 90 4.46 -12.04 -4.12
C GLN A 90 5.40 -12.73 -5.12
N THR A 91 5.01 -13.93 -5.58
CA THR A 91 5.81 -14.66 -6.57
C THR A 91 6.02 -13.82 -7.84
N PRO A 92 7.12 -14.03 -8.58
CA PRO A 92 7.42 -13.27 -9.79
C PRO A 92 6.26 -13.27 -10.81
N GLU A 93 5.55 -14.39 -10.97
CA GLU A 93 4.41 -14.52 -11.89
C GLU A 93 3.24 -13.62 -11.46
N THR A 94 2.96 -13.59 -10.16
CA THR A 94 1.90 -12.77 -9.57
C THR A 94 2.24 -11.28 -9.73
N TYR A 95 3.49 -10.92 -9.46
CA TYR A 95 3.98 -9.56 -9.60
C TYR A 95 3.96 -9.08 -11.06
N ILE A 96 4.39 -9.91 -12.02
CA ILE A 96 4.32 -9.59 -13.45
C ILE A 96 2.87 -9.35 -13.89
N SER A 97 1.93 -10.21 -13.46
CA SER A 97 0.50 -10.02 -13.75
C SER A 97 -0.02 -8.69 -13.19
N TYR A 98 0.40 -8.33 -11.97
CA TYR A 98 0.09 -7.05 -11.35
C TYR A 98 0.63 -5.85 -12.16
N THR A 99 1.92 -5.84 -12.50
CA THR A 99 2.52 -4.74 -13.28
C THR A 99 1.88 -4.55 -14.65
N GLN A 100 1.46 -5.64 -15.31
CA GLN A 100 0.72 -5.57 -16.58
C GLN A 100 -0.67 -4.93 -16.40
N LYS A 101 -1.37 -5.21 -15.30
CA LYS A 101 -2.65 -4.56 -14.98
C LYS A 101 -2.45 -3.06 -14.73
N ILE A 102 -1.45 -2.69 -13.94
CA ILE A 102 -1.09 -1.28 -13.72
C ILE A 102 -0.77 -0.59 -15.05
N ARG A 103 0.00 -1.21 -15.95
CA ARG A 103 0.27 -0.61 -17.27
C ARG A 103 -1.01 -0.37 -18.08
N LYS A 104 -1.98 -1.28 -18.03
CA LYS A 104 -3.28 -1.13 -18.72
C LYS A 104 -4.12 -0.02 -18.12
N GLU A 105 -4.12 0.12 -16.80
CA GLU A 105 -4.84 1.19 -16.09
C GLU A 105 -4.28 2.58 -16.46
N TYR A 106 -2.96 2.71 -16.53
CA TYR A 106 -2.28 3.93 -16.94
C TYR A 106 -2.12 4.04 -18.48
N CYS A 107 -2.97 3.39 -19.27
CA CYS A 107 -2.89 3.41 -20.74
C CYS A 107 -3.06 4.82 -21.33
N ILE A 108 -3.75 5.72 -20.63
CA ILE A 108 -3.91 7.13 -21.02
C ILE A 108 -2.57 7.89 -21.09
N TYR A 109 -1.54 7.41 -20.37
CA TYR A 109 -0.22 8.00 -20.40
C TYR A 109 0.69 7.27 -21.41
N PRO A 110 1.34 8.01 -22.32
CA PRO A 110 2.30 7.43 -23.24
C PRO A 110 3.53 6.91 -22.50
N ASN A 111 4.24 5.95 -23.10
CA ASN A 111 5.37 5.26 -22.47
C ASN A 111 6.47 6.21 -21.96
N PHE A 112 6.75 7.30 -22.68
CA PHE A 112 7.78 8.26 -22.29
C PHE A 112 7.44 9.07 -21.02
N LEU A 113 6.16 9.16 -20.64
CA LEU A 113 5.73 9.73 -19.36
C LEU A 113 5.57 8.65 -18.28
N TYR A 114 4.97 7.51 -18.64
CA TYR A 114 4.69 6.42 -17.71
C TYR A 114 5.96 5.77 -17.17
N LYS A 115 6.89 5.36 -18.05
CA LYS A 115 8.07 4.57 -17.66
C LYS A 115 8.95 5.31 -16.64
N PRO A 116 9.33 6.59 -16.84
CA PRO A 116 10.14 7.31 -15.85
C PRO A 116 9.42 7.51 -14.52
N ALA A 117 8.10 7.81 -14.54
CA ALA A 117 7.31 8.01 -13.34
C ALA A 117 7.19 6.71 -12.53
N ARG A 118 6.88 5.59 -13.19
CA ARG A 118 6.79 4.27 -12.56
C ARG A 118 8.14 3.83 -12.01
N ARG A 119 9.21 4.00 -12.78
CA ARG A 119 10.58 3.72 -12.34
C ARG A 119 10.94 4.52 -11.08
N LYS A 120 10.60 5.81 -11.03
CA LYS A 120 10.83 6.64 -9.85
C LYS A 120 10.10 6.12 -8.61
N ALA A 121 8.83 5.71 -8.73
CA ALA A 121 8.08 5.11 -7.63
C ALA A 121 8.73 3.81 -7.13
N MET A 122 9.23 2.98 -8.05
CA MET A 122 9.93 1.73 -7.71
C MET A 122 11.29 1.97 -7.03
N ILE A 123 12.06 2.95 -7.51
CA ILE A 123 13.32 3.36 -6.87
C ILE A 123 13.08 3.85 -5.44
N HIS A 124 12.01 4.62 -5.21
CA HIS A 124 11.66 5.10 -3.88
C HIS A 124 11.55 3.97 -2.84
N PHE A 125 10.98 2.83 -3.20
CA PHE A 125 10.93 1.67 -2.30
C PHE A 125 12.31 1.03 -2.08
N LEU A 126 13.15 0.93 -3.11
CA LEU A 126 14.50 0.38 -2.95
C LEU A 126 15.41 1.25 -2.07
N GLU A 127 15.17 2.56 -2.02
CA GLU A 127 15.88 3.52 -1.15
C GLU A 127 15.49 3.40 0.33
N GLN A 128 14.35 2.76 0.65
CA GLN A 128 13.98 2.47 2.03
C GLN A 128 14.91 1.39 2.61
N GLU A 129 15.33 1.56 3.87
CA GLU A 129 16.10 0.54 4.60
C GLU A 129 15.31 -0.77 4.72
N GLN A 130 14.00 -0.65 4.98
CA GLN A 130 13.05 -1.76 5.02
C GLN A 130 11.80 -1.39 4.21
N ILE A 131 11.45 -2.20 3.22
CA ILE A 131 10.19 -2.05 2.47
C ILE A 131 9.03 -2.51 3.33
N PHE A 132 9.20 -3.54 4.14
CA PHE A 132 8.21 -3.99 5.13
C PHE A 132 8.60 -3.57 6.54
N LYS A 133 7.61 -3.14 7.33
CA LYS A 133 7.81 -2.37 8.56
C LYS A 133 7.72 -3.27 9.80
N THR A 134 7.03 -4.39 9.68
CA THR A 134 6.90 -5.44 10.69
C THR A 134 7.82 -6.61 10.37
N ASP A 135 8.35 -7.24 11.42
CA ASP A 135 9.32 -8.34 11.28
C ASP A 135 8.75 -9.51 10.46
N GLU A 136 7.49 -9.88 10.69
CA GLU A 136 6.83 -10.99 9.97
C GLU A 136 6.76 -10.73 8.45
N PHE A 137 6.40 -9.52 8.01
CA PHE A 137 6.35 -9.20 6.58
C PHE A 137 7.76 -8.97 6.02
N PHE A 138 8.68 -8.41 6.80
CA PHE A 138 10.07 -8.26 6.39
C PHE A 138 10.70 -9.61 6.06
N ASP A 139 10.65 -10.56 6.99
CA ASP A 139 11.22 -11.89 6.81
C ASP A 139 10.58 -12.65 5.64
N LYS A 140 9.27 -12.44 5.43
CA LYS A 140 8.51 -13.13 4.40
C LYS A 140 8.69 -12.54 3.00
N TYR A 141 8.77 -11.21 2.88
CA TYR A 141 8.56 -10.52 1.60
C TYR A 141 9.69 -9.61 1.15
N GLU A 142 10.57 -9.15 2.04
CA GLU A 142 11.57 -8.11 1.71
C GLU A 142 12.46 -8.50 0.52
N ASN A 143 13.05 -9.70 0.57
CA ASN A 143 13.97 -10.16 -0.46
C ASN A 143 13.27 -10.29 -1.82
N GLN A 144 12.11 -10.96 -1.85
CA GLN A 144 11.35 -11.15 -3.08
C GLN A 144 10.86 -9.81 -3.65
N ALA A 145 10.46 -8.87 -2.79
CA ALA A 145 10.04 -7.54 -3.21
C ALA A 145 11.18 -6.77 -3.89
N ARG A 146 12.38 -6.80 -3.31
CA ARG A 146 13.55 -6.13 -3.89
C ARG A 146 13.92 -6.73 -5.25
N GLU A 147 13.84 -8.04 -5.42
CA GLU A 147 14.06 -8.70 -6.72
C GLU A 147 13.01 -8.31 -7.75
N ASN A 148 11.74 -8.40 -7.38
CA ASN A 148 10.60 -8.03 -8.21
C ASN A 148 10.71 -6.58 -8.71
N ILE A 149 11.01 -5.65 -7.80
CA ILE A 149 11.18 -4.23 -8.12
C ILE A 149 12.37 -4.01 -9.07
N LYS A 150 13.52 -4.65 -8.82
CA LYS A 150 14.70 -4.54 -9.71
C LYS A 150 14.38 -5.04 -11.12
N ASN A 151 13.69 -6.15 -11.23
CA ASN A 151 13.26 -6.72 -12.52
C ASN A 151 12.28 -5.79 -13.25
N GLU A 152 11.31 -5.21 -12.54
CA GLU A 152 10.41 -4.21 -13.11
C GLU A 152 11.19 -2.99 -13.62
N ILE A 153 12.10 -2.42 -12.82
CA ILE A 153 12.93 -1.29 -13.23
C ILE A 153 13.73 -1.58 -14.51
N ALA A 154 14.29 -2.78 -14.64
CA ALA A 154 15.00 -3.20 -15.85
C ALA A 154 14.08 -3.26 -17.08
N SER A 155 12.83 -3.72 -16.91
CA SER A 155 11.82 -3.78 -17.98
C SER A 155 11.26 -2.41 -18.40
N LEU A 156 11.41 -1.38 -17.55
CA LEU A 156 10.97 0.00 -17.79
C LEU A 156 12.02 0.83 -18.56
N SER A 157 13.04 0.21 -19.12
CA SER A 157 14.02 0.84 -20.02
C SER A 157 13.42 1.32 -21.33
#